data_AF-A0A8F7KTM8-F1
#
_entry.id   AF-A0A8F7KTM8-F1
#
_cell.length_a   1.000
_cell.length_b   1.000
_cell.length_c   1.000
_cell.angle_alpha   90.00
_cell.angle_beta   90.00
_cell.angle_gamma   90.00
#
_symmetry.space_group_name_H-M   'P 1'
#
loop_
_entity.id
_entity.type
_entity.pdbx_description
1 polymer ?
#
loop_
_entity_poly.entity_id
_entity_poly.type
_entity_poly.pdbx_seq_one_letter_code
_entity_poly.pdbx_strand_id
1 'polypeptide(L)'
;MTSATPAAPAPDLWHHYGRSRARTDRTVPERLFWTWGQDSGPGAEILGDLTGARVIDLGAGSGRQAAHLAVHHRVDHIDAVDASAAQHAMARDLYGHLTPRLRLIHADVTDHLRASPAAYDLAYSLFGAACFTDPAVLLPAAAVALRPGGQLVVATLAHYLTGRPPAADLRAADIPAKQPDGTAATMPRWVLDTHVWTKALDNAGFTSITAEQLPAAAPGHLGANTLLLRAIRRTDLAPPGDWCADQEARTGQAC
;
A
#
# COMPACT_ATOMS: atom_id res chain seq x y z
N MET A 1 36.81 -8.14 -18.04
CA MET A 1 35.36 -8.36 -17.85
C MET A 1 35.12 -8.76 -16.40
N THR A 2 34.89 -7.78 -15.54
CA THR A 2 34.53 -8.02 -14.12
C THR A 2 33.04 -8.30 -14.09
N SER A 3 32.65 -9.58 -13.98
CA SER A 3 31.27 -9.94 -13.71
C SER A 3 30.95 -9.50 -12.28
N ALA A 4 30.13 -8.47 -12.11
CA ALA A 4 29.56 -8.16 -10.81
C ALA A 4 28.65 -9.32 -10.39
N THR A 5 28.99 -9.97 -9.28
CA THR A 5 28.09 -10.91 -8.61
C THR A 5 26.78 -10.18 -8.31
N PRO A 6 25.61 -10.68 -8.73
CA PRO A 6 24.35 -10.04 -8.37
C PRO A 6 24.23 -9.98 -6.85
N ALA A 7 23.87 -8.80 -6.33
CA ALA A 7 23.63 -8.64 -4.90
C ALA A 7 22.61 -9.67 -4.43
N ALA A 8 22.84 -10.26 -3.25
CA ALA A 8 21.86 -11.15 -2.65
C ALA A 8 20.51 -10.42 -2.53
N PRO A 9 19.38 -11.08 -2.82
CA PRO A 9 18.08 -10.45 -2.68
C PRO A 9 17.90 -9.93 -1.26
N ALA A 10 17.28 -8.75 -1.14
CA ALA A 10 16.99 -8.16 0.16
C ALA A 10 16.20 -9.15 1.05
N PRO A 11 16.48 -9.20 2.36
CA PRO A 11 15.80 -10.14 3.26
C PRO A 11 14.29 -9.85 3.31
N ASP A 12 13.48 -10.91 3.30
CA ASP A 12 12.03 -10.82 3.46
C ASP A 12 11.68 -10.56 4.94
N LEU A 13 11.68 -9.30 5.33
CA LEU A 13 11.38 -8.89 6.71
C LEU A 13 9.90 -9.09 7.10
N TRP A 14 9.04 -9.39 6.12
CA TRP A 14 7.62 -9.72 6.32
C TRP A 14 7.37 -11.21 6.50
N HIS A 15 8.43 -12.03 6.48
CA HIS A 15 8.36 -13.50 6.50
C HIS A 15 7.47 -14.06 7.61
N HIS A 16 7.51 -13.49 8.82
CA HIS A 16 6.80 -14.03 9.98
C HIS A 16 5.39 -13.46 10.18
N TYR A 17 5.06 -12.36 9.53
CA TYR A 17 3.81 -11.63 9.76
C TYR A 17 2.60 -12.40 9.26
N GLY A 18 1.49 -12.36 10.00
CA GLY A 18 0.23 -13.00 9.62
C GLY A 18 0.19 -14.54 9.72
N ARG A 19 1.33 -15.23 9.84
CA ARG A 19 1.39 -16.71 9.84
C ARG A 19 0.52 -17.38 10.89
N SER A 20 0.51 -16.86 12.11
CA SER A 20 -0.32 -17.42 13.20
C SER A 20 -1.81 -17.37 12.83
N ARG A 21 -2.27 -16.22 12.32
CA ARG A 21 -3.66 -16.03 11.88
C ARG A 21 -4.00 -16.92 10.69
N ALA A 22 -3.12 -17.02 9.69
CA ALA A 22 -3.37 -17.84 8.50
C ALA A 22 -3.48 -19.35 8.77
N ARG A 23 -3.00 -19.84 9.93
CA ARG A 23 -3.18 -21.24 10.36
C ARG A 23 -4.58 -21.55 10.86
N THR A 24 -5.27 -20.57 11.42
CA THR A 24 -6.57 -20.78 12.11
C THR A 24 -7.74 -20.08 11.41
N ASP A 25 -7.48 -19.00 10.68
CA ASP A 25 -8.45 -18.14 10.04
C ASP A 25 -8.21 -18.14 8.52
N ARG A 26 -8.83 -19.11 7.84
CA ARG A 26 -8.68 -19.35 6.39
C ARG A 26 -9.87 -18.87 5.55
N THR A 27 -10.94 -18.40 6.18
CA THR A 27 -12.14 -17.93 5.48
C THR A 27 -11.94 -16.52 4.94
N VAL A 28 -12.67 -16.19 3.88
CA VAL A 28 -12.74 -14.81 3.39
C VAL A 28 -13.39 -13.95 4.49
N PRO A 29 -12.81 -12.79 4.86
CA PRO A 29 -13.42 -11.91 5.85
C PRO A 29 -14.78 -11.39 5.38
N GLU A 30 -15.79 -11.44 6.26
CA GLU A 30 -17.12 -10.86 6.00
C GLU A 30 -17.11 -9.33 5.99
N ARG A 31 -16.13 -8.71 6.66
CA ARG A 31 -16.00 -7.26 6.77
C ARG A 31 -14.54 -6.84 6.64
N LEU A 32 -14.36 -5.68 6.04
CA LEU A 32 -13.12 -4.91 6.04
C LEU A 32 -13.26 -3.73 7.01
N PHE A 33 -12.17 -3.38 7.69
CA PHE A 33 -12.08 -2.26 8.61
C PHE A 33 -10.79 -1.48 8.36
N TRP A 34 -10.87 -0.16 8.39
CA TRP A 34 -9.73 0.71 8.08
C TRP A 34 -8.86 1.07 9.28
N THR A 35 -9.28 0.77 10.50
CA THR A 35 -8.49 1.06 11.69
C THR A 35 -7.32 0.09 11.85
N TRP A 36 -6.26 0.49 12.57
CA TRP A 36 -5.07 -0.33 12.83
C TRP A 36 -5.40 -1.69 13.45
N GLY A 37 -6.39 -1.73 14.37
CA GLY A 37 -6.88 -2.96 14.97
C GLY A 37 -7.68 -3.84 14.01
N GLN A 38 -8.14 -3.30 12.89
CA GLN A 38 -9.02 -3.95 11.90
C GLN A 38 -10.30 -4.52 12.55
N ASP A 39 -10.84 -3.81 13.53
CA ASP A 39 -11.95 -4.23 14.38
C ASP A 39 -13.07 -3.19 14.49
N SER A 40 -12.89 -2.02 13.87
CA SER A 40 -13.73 -0.85 14.07
C SER A 40 -13.55 0.17 12.94
N GLY A 41 -14.35 1.24 13.00
CA GLY A 41 -14.34 2.29 11.98
C GLY A 41 -15.12 1.90 10.72
N PRO A 42 -14.94 2.66 9.63
CA PRO A 42 -15.66 2.41 8.39
C PRO A 42 -15.14 1.14 7.70
N GLY A 43 -15.93 0.61 6.79
CA GLY A 43 -15.61 -0.54 5.96
C GLY A 43 -15.33 -0.20 4.49
N ALA A 44 -15.70 -1.11 3.60
CA ALA A 44 -15.44 -0.97 2.16
C ALA A 44 -16.18 0.22 1.52
N GLU A 45 -17.22 0.76 2.17
CA GLU A 45 -17.99 1.91 1.67
C GLU A 45 -17.14 3.16 1.41
N ILE A 46 -15.96 3.30 2.05
CA ILE A 46 -15.08 4.44 1.79
C ILE A 46 -14.42 4.42 0.42
N LEU A 47 -14.42 3.24 -0.23
CA LEU A 47 -13.88 3.04 -1.57
C LEU A 47 -14.89 3.44 -2.66
N GLY A 48 -16.10 3.83 -2.29
CA GLY A 48 -17.16 4.19 -3.22
C GLY A 48 -17.81 2.99 -3.91
N ASP A 49 -18.45 3.24 -5.07
CA ASP A 49 -19.02 2.18 -5.90
C ASP A 49 -17.92 1.46 -6.67
N LEU A 50 -17.78 0.16 -6.37
CA LEU A 50 -16.78 -0.72 -6.99
C LEU A 50 -17.31 -1.45 -8.22
N THR A 51 -18.55 -1.18 -8.64
CA THR A 51 -19.18 -1.89 -9.76
C THR A 51 -18.38 -1.70 -11.05
N GLY A 52 -17.78 -2.79 -11.54
CA GLY A 52 -16.95 -2.79 -12.76
C GLY A 52 -15.59 -2.10 -12.59
N ALA A 53 -15.20 -1.73 -11.38
CA ALA A 53 -13.92 -1.05 -11.13
C ALA A 53 -12.74 -2.03 -11.21
N ARG A 54 -11.61 -1.53 -11.75
CA ARG A 54 -10.30 -2.17 -11.71
C ARG A 54 -9.54 -1.65 -10.50
N VAL A 55 -9.26 -2.52 -9.54
CA VAL A 55 -8.73 -2.14 -8.22
C VAL A 55 -7.33 -2.70 -8.01
N ILE A 56 -6.47 -1.96 -7.31
CA ILE A 56 -5.16 -2.46 -6.85
C ILE A 56 -4.99 -2.30 -5.33
N ASP A 57 -4.55 -3.37 -4.66
CA ASP A 57 -4.16 -3.42 -3.24
C ASP A 57 -2.63 -3.34 -3.13
N LEU A 58 -2.13 -2.27 -2.52
CA LEU A 58 -0.71 -1.92 -2.44
C LEU A 58 -0.10 -2.43 -1.13
N GLY A 59 0.69 -3.50 -1.20
CA GLY A 59 1.20 -4.20 -0.02
C GLY A 59 0.12 -5.04 0.63
N ALA A 60 -0.49 -5.92 -0.17
CA ALA A 60 -1.68 -6.68 0.18
C ALA A 60 -1.47 -7.70 1.31
N GLY A 61 -0.22 -8.00 1.68
CA GLY A 61 0.14 -9.05 2.62
C GLY A 61 -0.46 -10.38 2.22
N SER A 62 -1.13 -11.04 3.16
CA SER A 62 -1.87 -12.29 2.91
C SER A 62 -3.13 -12.14 2.03
N GLY A 63 -3.44 -10.96 1.51
CA GLY A 63 -4.52 -10.73 0.53
C GLY A 63 -5.93 -10.72 1.11
N ARG A 64 -6.09 -10.66 2.44
CA ARG A 64 -7.40 -10.75 3.10
C ARG A 64 -8.39 -9.67 2.67
N GLN A 65 -7.91 -8.43 2.55
CA GLN A 65 -8.76 -7.29 2.19
C GLN A 65 -9.20 -7.38 0.73
N ALA A 66 -8.25 -7.70 -0.15
CA ALA A 66 -8.55 -7.97 -1.56
C ALA A 66 -9.52 -9.16 -1.74
N ALA A 67 -9.41 -10.22 -0.94
CA ALA A 67 -10.34 -11.34 -0.95
C ALA A 67 -11.75 -10.93 -0.52
N HIS A 68 -11.89 -10.11 0.52
CA HIS A 68 -13.18 -9.55 0.93
C HIS A 68 -13.83 -8.76 -0.22
N LEU A 69 -13.07 -7.87 -0.85
CA LEU A 69 -13.59 -7.09 -1.98
C LEU A 69 -13.98 -7.98 -3.18
N ALA A 70 -13.19 -9.01 -3.49
CA ALA A 70 -13.46 -9.93 -4.60
C ALA A 70 -14.77 -10.72 -4.43
N VAL A 71 -15.07 -11.15 -3.20
CA VAL A 71 -16.25 -11.97 -2.90
C VAL A 71 -17.50 -11.13 -2.70
N HIS A 72 -17.38 -10.01 -1.97
CA HIS A 72 -18.55 -9.28 -1.49
C HIS A 72 -18.92 -8.05 -2.35
N HIS A 73 -18.07 -7.66 -3.30
CA HIS A 73 -18.31 -6.50 -4.17
C HIS A 73 -18.23 -6.85 -5.66
N ARG A 74 -18.89 -6.03 -6.49
CA ARG A 74 -19.00 -6.24 -7.96
C ARG A 74 -17.82 -5.61 -8.71
N VAL A 75 -16.59 -5.88 -8.29
CA VAL A 75 -15.38 -5.47 -8.99
C VAL A 75 -15.22 -6.19 -10.33
N ASP A 76 -14.56 -5.55 -11.30
CA ASP A 76 -14.10 -6.24 -12.51
C ASP A 76 -12.95 -7.19 -12.15
N HIS A 77 -11.87 -6.65 -11.61
CA HIS A 77 -10.79 -7.41 -10.98
C HIS A 77 -10.04 -6.61 -9.92
N ILE A 78 -9.35 -7.33 -9.05
CA ILE A 78 -8.43 -6.79 -8.06
C ILE A 78 -7.04 -7.39 -8.28
N ASP A 79 -6.05 -6.52 -8.45
CA ASP A 79 -4.64 -6.89 -8.40
C ASP A 79 -4.13 -6.65 -6.97
N ALA A 80 -3.76 -7.71 -6.28
CA ALA A 80 -3.19 -7.65 -4.94
C ALA A 80 -1.67 -7.86 -5.01
N VAL A 81 -0.91 -6.78 -4.80
CA VAL A 81 0.53 -6.74 -5.02
C VAL A 81 1.25 -6.69 -3.68
N ASP A 82 2.25 -7.56 -3.52
CA ASP A 82 3.14 -7.54 -2.35
C ASP A 82 4.56 -7.94 -2.76
N ALA A 83 5.57 -7.30 -2.15
CA ALA A 83 6.98 -7.57 -2.43
C ALA A 83 7.51 -8.79 -1.64
N SER A 84 6.82 -9.19 -0.57
CA SER A 84 7.20 -10.33 0.26
C SER A 84 6.80 -11.65 -0.41
N ALA A 85 7.80 -12.49 -0.68
CA ALA A 85 7.58 -13.83 -1.20
C ALA A 85 6.76 -14.68 -0.20
N ALA A 86 7.00 -14.51 1.11
CA ALA A 86 6.25 -15.22 2.14
C ALA A 86 4.78 -14.79 2.20
N GLN A 87 4.49 -13.48 2.10
CA GLN A 87 3.11 -12.97 2.07
C GLN A 87 2.40 -13.44 0.80
N HIS A 88 3.05 -13.36 -0.36
CA HIS A 88 2.49 -13.85 -1.61
C HIS A 88 2.17 -15.35 -1.57
N ALA A 89 3.08 -16.18 -1.06
CA ALA A 89 2.84 -17.62 -0.90
C ALA A 89 1.64 -17.90 0.01
N MET A 90 1.52 -17.15 1.12
CA MET A 90 0.39 -17.25 2.04
C MET A 90 -0.92 -16.82 1.37
N ALA A 91 -0.92 -15.71 0.64
CA ALA A 91 -2.10 -15.24 -0.08
C ALA A 91 -2.57 -16.26 -1.12
N ARG A 92 -1.63 -16.91 -1.83
CA ARG A 92 -1.95 -17.95 -2.82
C ARG A 92 -2.57 -19.18 -2.18
N ASP A 93 -2.03 -19.63 -1.05
CA ASP A 93 -2.58 -20.75 -0.29
C ASP A 93 -4.00 -20.47 0.23
N LEU A 94 -4.26 -19.24 0.70
CA LEU A 94 -5.55 -18.86 1.25
C LEU A 94 -6.60 -18.58 0.17
N TYR A 95 -6.24 -17.81 -0.85
CA TYR A 95 -7.20 -17.14 -1.74
C TYR A 95 -6.93 -17.33 -3.23
N GLY A 96 -5.97 -18.18 -3.62
CA GLY A 96 -5.65 -18.44 -5.03
C GLY A 96 -6.84 -18.97 -5.85
N HIS A 97 -7.82 -19.57 -5.20
CA HIS A 97 -9.06 -20.07 -5.82
C HIS A 97 -10.02 -18.95 -6.27
N LEU A 98 -9.78 -17.69 -5.90
CA LEU A 98 -10.62 -16.53 -6.27
C LEU A 98 -10.25 -15.93 -7.65
N THR A 99 -9.31 -16.54 -8.38
CA THR A 99 -9.01 -16.19 -9.77
C THR A 99 -10.23 -16.43 -10.68
N PRO A 100 -10.48 -15.63 -11.73
CA PRO A 100 -9.68 -14.49 -12.20
C PRO A 100 -9.95 -13.17 -11.47
N ARG A 101 -10.98 -13.11 -10.61
CA ARG A 101 -11.41 -11.85 -9.99
C ARG A 101 -10.38 -11.26 -9.02
N LEU A 102 -9.64 -12.12 -8.30
CA LEU A 102 -8.49 -11.74 -7.50
C LEU A 102 -7.20 -12.28 -8.13
N ARG A 103 -6.29 -11.38 -8.49
CA ARG A 103 -4.95 -11.71 -8.97
C ARG A 103 -3.93 -11.38 -7.90
N LEU A 104 -3.22 -12.40 -7.44
CA LEU A 104 -2.17 -12.28 -6.45
C LEU A 104 -0.82 -12.13 -7.17
N ILE A 105 -0.11 -11.03 -6.94
CA ILE A 105 1.10 -10.66 -7.68
C ILE A 105 2.26 -10.47 -6.70
N HIS A 106 3.36 -11.18 -6.97
CA HIS A 106 4.63 -10.98 -6.27
C HIS A 106 5.48 -9.99 -7.07
N ALA A 107 5.57 -8.74 -6.61
CA ALA A 107 6.34 -7.70 -7.27
C ALA A 107 6.65 -6.56 -6.29
N ASP A 108 7.68 -5.76 -6.61
CA ASP A 108 7.77 -4.42 -6.04
C ASP A 108 6.56 -3.59 -6.50
N VAL A 109 5.92 -2.92 -5.55
CA VAL A 109 4.69 -2.18 -5.81
C VAL A 109 4.96 -1.00 -6.75
N THR A 110 6.09 -0.31 -6.61
CA THR A 110 6.42 0.85 -7.45
C THR A 110 6.73 0.45 -8.88
N ASP A 111 7.44 -0.67 -9.07
CA ASP A 111 7.74 -1.21 -10.39
C ASP A 111 6.45 -1.68 -11.09
N HIS A 112 5.58 -2.40 -10.37
CA HIS A 112 4.27 -2.83 -10.90
C HIS A 112 3.40 -1.65 -11.31
N LEU A 113 3.33 -0.61 -10.48
CA LEU A 113 2.56 0.61 -10.76
C LEU A 113 3.07 1.32 -12.02
N ARG A 114 4.39 1.51 -12.17
CA ARG A 114 4.99 2.14 -13.34
C ARG A 114 4.76 1.35 -14.63
N ALA A 115 4.75 0.03 -14.55
CA ALA A 115 4.47 -0.85 -15.68
C ALA A 115 2.98 -0.90 -16.08
N SER A 116 2.09 -0.29 -15.28
CA SER A 116 0.64 -0.39 -15.44
C SER A 116 -0.05 0.97 -15.62
N PRO A 117 0.37 1.83 -16.57
CA PRO A 117 -0.15 3.19 -16.68
C PRO A 117 -1.66 3.21 -16.98
N ALA A 118 -2.39 4.05 -16.25
CA ALA A 118 -3.84 4.21 -16.37
C ALA A 118 -4.63 2.88 -16.36
N ALA A 119 -4.13 1.88 -15.63
CA ALA A 119 -4.74 0.57 -15.52
C ALA A 119 -5.83 0.51 -14.44
N TYR A 120 -5.80 1.38 -13.42
CA TYR A 120 -6.68 1.25 -12.26
C TYR A 120 -7.64 2.43 -12.12
N ASP A 121 -8.85 2.14 -11.69
CA ASP A 121 -9.84 3.15 -11.30
C ASP A 121 -9.68 3.49 -9.80
N LEU A 122 -9.21 2.54 -9.00
CA LEU A 122 -8.98 2.67 -7.56
C LEU A 122 -7.69 1.97 -7.13
N ALA A 123 -6.90 2.63 -6.30
CA ALA A 123 -5.77 2.06 -5.59
C ALA A 123 -5.96 2.25 -4.08
N TYR A 124 -5.64 1.23 -3.30
CA TYR A 124 -5.61 1.38 -1.85
C TYR A 124 -4.40 0.76 -1.18
N SER A 125 -3.99 1.33 -0.05
CA SER A 125 -2.94 0.82 0.83
C SER A 125 -3.45 0.82 2.27
N LEU A 126 -3.87 -0.35 2.77
CA LEU A 126 -4.37 -0.51 4.14
C LEU A 126 -3.23 -1.04 5.04
N PHE A 127 -2.51 -0.12 5.71
CA PHE A 127 -1.27 -0.41 6.43
C PHE A 127 -0.22 -1.21 5.63
N GLY A 128 -0.31 -1.13 4.30
CA GLY A 128 0.56 -1.79 3.33
C GLY A 128 1.69 -0.90 2.85
N ALA A 129 1.93 -0.86 1.54
CA ALA A 129 3.10 -0.22 0.92
C ALA A 129 3.30 1.24 1.31
N ALA A 130 2.23 2.02 1.51
CA ALA A 130 2.34 3.42 1.93
C ALA A 130 2.96 3.62 3.33
N CYS A 131 3.06 2.56 4.14
CA CYS A 131 3.80 2.60 5.40
C CYS A 131 5.30 2.31 5.23
N PHE A 132 5.72 1.66 4.14
CA PHE A 132 7.05 1.02 4.02
C PHE A 132 7.82 1.37 2.74
N THR A 133 7.22 2.17 1.88
CA THR A 133 7.83 2.72 0.67
C THR A 133 7.86 4.24 0.78
N ASP A 134 8.96 4.85 0.34
CA ASP A 134 9.08 6.31 0.31
C ASP A 134 7.90 6.93 -0.46
N PRO A 135 7.08 7.80 0.17
CA PRO A 135 5.96 8.44 -0.50
C PRO A 135 6.38 9.30 -1.70
N ALA A 136 7.61 9.84 -1.73
CA ALA A 136 8.13 10.55 -2.90
C ALA A 136 8.30 9.64 -4.13
N VAL A 137 8.37 8.32 -3.91
CA VAL A 137 8.49 7.31 -4.97
C VAL A 137 7.14 6.64 -5.24
N LEU A 138 6.42 6.25 -4.18
CA LEU A 138 5.16 5.53 -4.28
C LEU A 138 4.03 6.39 -4.87
N LEU A 139 3.88 7.62 -4.40
CA LEU A 139 2.73 8.45 -4.79
C LEU A 139 2.77 8.83 -6.28
N PRO A 140 3.90 9.23 -6.87
CA PRO A 140 3.98 9.44 -8.32
C PRO A 140 3.71 8.17 -9.11
N ALA A 141 4.22 7.01 -8.68
CA ALA A 141 3.93 5.73 -9.34
C ALA A 141 2.43 5.39 -9.28
N ALA A 142 1.77 5.64 -8.15
CA ALA A 142 0.33 5.47 -8.02
C ALA A 142 -0.45 6.40 -8.96
N ALA A 143 -0.01 7.66 -9.10
CA ALA A 143 -0.61 8.60 -10.04
C ALA A 143 -0.45 8.15 -11.51
N VAL A 144 0.66 7.49 -11.88
CA VAL A 144 0.85 6.88 -13.20
C VAL A 144 -0.15 5.74 -13.43
N ALA A 145 -0.28 4.84 -12.46
CA ALA A 145 -1.09 3.64 -12.62
C ALA A 145 -2.60 3.92 -12.58
N LEU A 146 -3.02 4.96 -11.86
CA LEU A 146 -4.41 5.39 -11.83
C LEU A 146 -4.79 6.10 -13.13
N ARG A 147 -6.03 5.89 -13.57
CA ARG A 147 -6.65 6.67 -14.64
C ARG A 147 -6.87 8.12 -14.17
N PRO A 148 -6.90 9.11 -15.07
CA PRO A 148 -7.42 10.45 -14.76
C PRO A 148 -8.74 10.37 -13.99
N GLY A 149 -8.81 10.98 -12.80
CA GLY A 149 -9.97 10.91 -11.91
C GLY A 149 -10.06 9.66 -11.02
N GLY A 150 -9.11 8.72 -11.13
CA GLY A 150 -9.03 7.53 -10.28
C GLY A 150 -8.67 7.87 -8.83
N GLN A 151 -9.10 7.03 -7.89
CA GLN A 151 -9.00 7.29 -6.46
C GLN A 151 -7.79 6.56 -5.83
N LEU A 152 -7.11 7.23 -4.89
CA LEU A 152 -6.16 6.63 -3.98
C LEU A 152 -6.70 6.71 -2.54
N VAL A 153 -6.69 5.59 -1.82
CA VAL A 153 -7.07 5.52 -0.40
C VAL A 153 -5.95 4.90 0.42
N VAL A 154 -5.51 5.56 1.49
CA VAL A 154 -4.41 5.10 2.35
C VAL A 154 -4.83 5.11 3.80
N ALA A 155 -4.67 3.98 4.49
CA ALA A 155 -4.64 3.95 5.95
C ALA A 155 -3.21 3.72 6.44
N THR A 156 -2.76 4.63 7.32
CA THR A 156 -1.48 4.56 8.00
C THR A 156 -1.64 4.93 9.47
N LEU A 157 -0.57 4.86 10.25
CA LEU A 157 -0.60 5.28 11.64
C LEU A 157 -0.67 6.81 11.74
N ALA A 158 -1.53 7.33 12.62
CA ALA A 158 -1.57 8.76 12.92
C ALA A 158 -0.44 9.21 13.88
N HIS A 159 0.15 8.26 14.61
CA HIS A 159 1.30 8.47 15.49
C HIS A 159 2.07 7.16 15.63
N TYR A 160 3.32 7.21 16.07
CA TYR A 160 4.09 5.98 16.27
C TYR A 160 3.43 5.10 17.35
N LEU A 161 3.62 3.79 17.26
CA LEU A 161 3.12 2.84 18.27
C LEU A 161 3.70 3.09 19.67
N THR A 162 4.83 3.80 19.75
CA THR A 162 5.45 4.26 21.01
C THR A 162 4.76 5.49 21.62
N GLY A 163 3.72 6.03 20.97
CA GLY A 163 3.05 7.28 21.36
C GLY A 163 3.76 8.55 20.89
N ARG A 164 4.94 8.44 20.27
CA ARG A 164 5.66 9.58 19.70
C ARG A 164 4.83 10.21 18.56
N PRO A 165 4.82 11.56 18.43
CA PRO A 165 4.12 12.22 17.33
C PRO A 165 4.68 11.82 15.96
N PRO A 166 3.88 11.90 14.89
CA PRO A 166 4.33 11.61 13.54
C PRO A 166 5.46 12.58 13.10
N ALA A 167 6.22 12.21 12.07
CA ALA A 167 7.29 13.05 11.54
C ALA A 167 6.74 14.28 10.81
N ALA A 168 7.31 15.44 11.10
CA ALA A 168 6.96 16.73 10.47
C ALA A 168 7.64 16.96 9.11
N ASP A 169 8.46 16.00 8.68
CA ASP A 169 9.22 15.96 7.44
C ASP A 169 9.08 14.59 6.77
N LEU A 170 9.38 14.52 5.47
CA LEU A 170 9.24 13.29 4.67
C LEU A 170 10.38 12.30 4.95
N ARG A 171 10.41 11.76 6.17
CA ARG A 171 11.40 10.77 6.60
C ARG A 171 10.75 9.56 7.24
N ALA A 172 11.36 8.41 7.01
CA ALA A 172 11.06 7.22 7.78
C ALA A 172 11.67 7.30 9.18
N ALA A 173 11.14 6.49 10.08
CA ALA A 173 11.88 6.03 11.26
C ALA A 173 12.13 4.53 11.14
N ASP A 174 13.24 4.07 11.69
CA ASP A 174 13.51 2.64 11.81
C ASP A 174 12.62 2.02 12.88
N ILE A 175 11.97 0.91 12.52
CA ILE A 175 11.19 0.10 13.44
C ILE A 175 11.80 -1.30 13.57
N PRO A 176 11.64 -1.98 14.72
CA PRO A 176 12.08 -3.36 14.87
C PRO A 176 11.42 -4.29 13.85
N ALA A 177 12.20 -5.20 13.28
CA ALA A 177 11.82 -6.23 12.35
C ALA A 177 12.53 -7.54 12.69
N LYS A 178 12.21 -8.62 11.96
CA LYS A 178 12.90 -9.91 12.06
C LYS A 178 13.24 -10.43 10.69
N GLN A 179 14.46 -10.94 10.54
CA GLN A 179 14.83 -11.71 9.36
C GLN A 179 14.09 -13.05 9.33
N PRO A 180 14.07 -13.75 8.17
CA PRO A 180 13.49 -15.09 8.08
C PRO A 180 14.04 -16.09 9.10
N ASP A 181 15.34 -16.03 9.40
CA ASP A 181 16.02 -16.87 10.40
C ASP A 181 15.70 -16.50 11.87
N GLY A 182 14.93 -15.42 12.07
CA GLY A 182 14.51 -14.93 13.38
C GLY A 182 15.48 -13.92 14.02
N THR A 183 16.61 -13.63 13.39
CA THR A 183 17.54 -12.60 13.87
C THR A 183 16.87 -11.22 13.84
N ALA A 184 17.26 -10.37 14.79
CA ALA A 184 16.74 -9.01 14.88
C ALA A 184 17.21 -8.18 13.68
N ALA A 185 16.31 -7.36 13.15
CA ALA A 185 16.57 -6.41 12.08
C ALA A 185 15.80 -5.12 12.32
N THR A 186 15.97 -4.15 11.42
CA THR A 186 15.11 -2.96 11.34
C THR A 186 14.55 -2.81 9.93
N MET A 187 13.44 -2.09 9.82
CA MET A 187 12.91 -1.63 8.54
C MET A 187 12.44 -0.18 8.65
N PRO A 188 12.49 0.60 7.56
CA PRO A 188 11.95 1.94 7.56
C PRO A 188 10.42 1.90 7.60
N ARG A 189 9.82 2.80 8.39
CA ARG A 189 8.37 3.07 8.36
C ARG A 189 8.10 4.56 8.29
N TRP A 190 7.23 4.96 7.37
CA TRP A 190 6.70 6.32 7.26
C TRP A 190 5.47 6.46 8.15
N VAL A 191 5.61 7.26 9.20
CA VAL A 191 4.52 7.73 10.07
C VAL A 191 4.63 9.25 10.06
N LEU A 192 3.86 9.89 9.19
CA LEU A 192 4.01 11.28 8.81
C LEU A 192 2.83 12.11 9.26
N ASP A 193 3.10 13.38 9.55
CA ASP A 193 2.09 14.34 9.91
C ASP A 193 1.11 14.54 8.75
N THR A 194 -0.14 14.85 9.07
CA THR A 194 -1.20 15.09 8.08
C THR A 194 -0.77 16.09 7.01
N HIS A 195 -0.10 17.20 7.38
CA HIS A 195 0.33 18.20 6.41
C HIS A 195 1.42 17.68 5.47
N VAL A 196 2.30 16.78 5.96
CA VAL A 196 3.35 16.17 5.13
C VAL A 196 2.71 15.24 4.09
N TRP A 197 1.73 14.42 4.51
CA TRP A 197 0.98 13.57 3.60
C TRP A 197 0.22 14.35 2.55
N THR A 198 -0.52 15.40 2.95
CA THR A 198 -1.32 16.19 1.99
C THR A 198 -0.44 16.91 0.99
N LYS A 199 0.70 17.47 1.43
CA LYS A 199 1.68 18.08 0.52
C LYS A 199 2.32 17.08 -0.43
N ALA A 200 2.67 15.88 0.05
CA ALA A 200 3.25 14.83 -0.79
C ALA A 200 2.26 14.35 -1.86
N LEU A 201 0.98 14.18 -1.50
CA LEU A 201 -0.10 13.84 -2.43
C LEU A 201 -0.31 14.93 -3.48
N ASP A 202 -0.36 16.20 -3.07
CA ASP A 202 -0.53 17.32 -4.00
C ASP A 202 0.61 17.39 -5.02
N ASN A 203 1.86 17.30 -4.54
CA ASN A 203 3.06 17.29 -5.38
C ASN A 203 3.10 16.08 -6.35
N ALA A 204 2.51 14.95 -5.96
CA ALA A 204 2.44 13.74 -6.78
C ALA A 204 1.31 13.78 -7.82
N GLY A 205 0.54 14.86 -7.90
CA GLY A 205 -0.53 15.02 -8.89
C GLY A 205 -1.90 14.53 -8.43
N PHE A 206 -2.15 14.52 -7.12
CA PHE A 206 -3.47 14.30 -6.58
C PHE A 206 -4.19 15.62 -6.25
N THR A 207 -5.51 15.55 -6.12
CA THR A 207 -6.42 16.63 -5.73
C THR A 207 -7.54 16.08 -4.85
N SER A 208 -8.46 16.92 -4.39
CA SER A 208 -9.58 16.52 -3.51
C SER A 208 -9.11 15.72 -2.30
N ILE A 209 -7.97 16.14 -1.72
CA ILE A 209 -7.30 15.42 -0.66
C ILE A 209 -8.07 15.61 0.65
N THR A 210 -8.45 14.49 1.26
CA THR A 210 -9.05 14.47 2.60
C THR A 210 -8.19 13.63 3.53
N ALA A 211 -8.11 14.06 4.79
CA ALA A 211 -7.37 13.39 5.84
C ALA A 211 -8.26 13.33 7.09
N GLU A 212 -8.45 12.14 7.62
CA GLU A 212 -9.30 11.87 8.77
C GLU A 212 -8.55 11.00 9.77
N GLN A 213 -8.60 11.36 11.05
CA GLN A 213 -8.03 10.52 12.11
C GLN A 213 -9.12 9.64 12.70
N LEU A 214 -8.97 8.32 12.58
CA LEU A 214 -9.88 7.35 13.17
C LEU A 214 -9.33 6.85 14.52
N PRO A 215 -10.13 6.90 15.60
CA PRO A 215 -9.69 6.42 16.91
C PRO A 215 -9.55 4.90 16.93
N ALA A 216 -8.66 4.39 17.78
CA ALA A 216 -8.65 2.97 18.13
C ALA A 216 -9.92 2.56 18.91
N ALA A 217 -10.39 1.33 18.74
CA ALA A 217 -11.61 0.83 19.39
C ALA A 217 -11.55 0.82 20.93
N ALA A 218 -10.37 0.54 21.51
CA ALA A 218 -10.15 0.54 22.95
C ALA A 218 -8.78 1.15 23.29
N PRO A 219 -8.69 2.01 24.34
CA PRO A 219 -7.41 2.44 24.89
C PRO A 219 -6.66 1.24 25.48
N GLY A 220 -5.49 0.91 24.93
CA GLY A 220 -4.68 -0.22 25.38
C GLY A 220 -3.38 -0.36 24.57
N HIS A 221 -2.47 -1.23 25.02
CA HIS A 221 -1.06 -1.30 24.57
C HIS A 221 -0.81 -1.54 23.06
N LEU A 222 -1.86 -1.79 22.27
CA LEU A 222 -1.80 -1.99 20.80
C LEU A 222 -2.78 -1.10 20.01
N GLY A 223 -3.55 -0.23 20.69
CA GLY A 223 -4.47 0.69 20.04
C GLY A 223 -3.73 1.93 19.52
N ALA A 224 -3.58 2.05 18.20
CA ALA A 224 -3.06 3.24 17.56
C ALA A 224 -4.14 3.88 16.69
N ASN A 225 -4.22 5.21 16.74
CA ASN A 225 -5.11 5.94 15.85
C ASN A 225 -4.63 5.79 14.41
N THR A 226 -5.59 5.74 13.50
CA THR A 226 -5.33 5.63 12.06
C THR A 226 -5.44 7.00 11.43
N LEU A 227 -4.51 7.33 10.53
CA LEU A 227 -4.68 8.42 9.58
C LEU A 227 -5.19 7.81 8.27
N LEU A 228 -6.43 8.15 7.92
CA LEU A 228 -7.09 7.77 6.68
C LEU A 228 -6.99 8.93 5.69
N LEU A 229 -6.39 8.67 4.54
CA LEU A 229 -6.23 9.63 3.45
C LEU A 229 -7.04 9.16 2.25
N ARG A 230 -7.72 10.08 1.59
CA ARG A 230 -8.34 9.85 0.27
C ARG A 230 -7.96 10.98 -0.65
N ALA A 231 -7.63 10.66 -1.89
CA ALA A 231 -7.28 11.64 -2.90
C ALA A 231 -7.69 11.17 -4.30
N ILE A 232 -7.87 12.11 -5.22
CA ILE A 232 -8.24 11.84 -6.61
C ILE A 232 -7.07 12.22 -7.51
N ARG A 233 -6.68 11.33 -8.43
CA ARG A 233 -5.67 11.64 -9.44
C ARG A 233 -6.18 12.76 -10.33
N ARG A 234 -5.39 13.83 -10.47
CA ARG A 234 -5.71 14.98 -11.31
C ARG A 234 -6.00 14.57 -12.76
N THR A 235 -6.91 15.29 -13.38
CA THR A 235 -7.35 15.08 -14.78
C THR A 235 -6.66 16.01 -15.77
N ASP A 236 -6.13 17.14 -15.28
CA ASP A 236 -5.47 18.21 -16.03
C ASP A 236 -3.96 17.97 -16.21
N LEU A 237 -3.36 17.08 -15.42
CA LEU A 237 -2.02 16.60 -15.66
C LEU A 237 -2.05 15.61 -16.83
N ALA A 238 -1.38 15.99 -17.93
CA ALA A 238 -1.06 15.07 -19.01
C ALA A 238 -0.46 13.78 -18.41
N PRO A 239 -0.70 12.59 -19.00
CA PRO A 239 0.08 11.42 -18.61
C PRO A 239 1.55 11.81 -18.67
N PRO A 240 2.38 11.41 -17.69
CA PRO A 240 3.79 11.74 -17.75
C PRO A 240 4.31 11.35 -19.12
N GLY A 241 5.03 12.29 -19.75
CA GLY A 241 5.83 11.96 -20.92
C GLY A 241 6.83 10.87 -20.55
N ASP A 242 7.64 10.46 -21.52
CA ASP A 242 8.68 9.45 -21.32
C ASP A 242 9.48 9.77 -20.03
N TRP A 243 9.25 8.98 -18.97
CA TRP A 243 9.76 9.24 -17.62
C TRP A 243 11.29 9.38 -17.63
N CYS A 244 11.93 8.66 -18.55
CA CYS A 244 13.34 8.70 -18.88
C CYS A 244 13.77 10.12 -19.33
N ALA A 245 13.05 10.72 -20.28
CA ALA A 245 13.31 12.05 -20.80
C ALA A 245 13.02 13.16 -19.76
N ASP A 246 11.98 12.99 -18.95
CA ASP A 246 11.62 13.93 -17.89
C ASP A 246 12.58 13.90 -16.69
N GLN A 247 13.25 12.77 -16.45
CA GLN A 247 14.25 12.61 -15.41
C GLN A 247 15.63 13.12 -15.88
N GLU A 248 16.00 12.86 -17.14
CA GLU A 248 17.16 13.47 -17.81
C GLU A 248 17.06 15.00 -17.82
N ALA A 249 15.90 15.55 -18.19
CA ALA A 249 15.69 17.00 -18.24
C ALA A 249 15.81 17.68 -16.86
N ARG A 250 15.49 16.96 -15.78
CA ARG A 250 15.55 17.49 -14.40
C ARG A 250 16.91 17.31 -13.73
N THR A 251 17.63 16.24 -14.06
CA THR A 251 18.87 15.86 -13.35
C THR A 251 20.12 15.98 -14.21
N GLY A 252 19.98 16.14 -15.52
CA GLY A 252 21.08 16.19 -16.48
C GLY A 252 21.80 14.85 -16.65
N GLN A 253 21.20 13.75 -16.20
CA GLN A 253 21.84 12.45 -16.15
C GLN A 253 20.97 11.41 -16.86
N ALA A 254 21.57 10.73 -17.84
CA ALA A 254 20.91 9.72 -18.65
C ALA A 254 20.56 8.47 -17.83
N CYS A 255 19.39 7.89 -18.14
CA CYS A 255 18.86 6.69 -17.48
C CYS A 255 19.66 5.43 -17.87
#